data_AF-A0A225VF58-F1
#
_entry.id   AF-A0A225VF58-F1
#
_cell.length_a   1.000
_cell.length_b   1.000
_cell.length_c   1.000
_cell.angle_alpha   90.00
_cell.angle_beta   90.00
_cell.angle_gamma   90.00
#
_symmetry.space_group_name_H-M   'P 1'
#
loop_
_entity.id
_entity.type
_entity.pdbx_description
1 polymer ?
#
loop_
_entity_poly.entity_id
_entity_poly.type
_entity_poly.pdbx_seq_one_letter_code
_entity_poly.pdbx_strand_id
1 'polypeptide(L)'
;MALSAAEEAKVSSDLLQTAQSDADARVDVLVQLASPSQALQDSCDRSASATLDHGQRASCVAASLQNFSEQTQQPVKELLDQHSELYDSSTFLWISNSVAVKGAHSELVTALAQLEAVEKIEMDQVVAFPTDENVFTAG
;
A
#
# COMPACT_ATOMS: atom_id res chain seq x y z
N MET A 1 -11.35 -2.64 19.30
CA MET A 1 -10.08 -2.80 20.06
C MET A 1 -9.32 -1.48 19.97
N ALA A 2 -8.59 -1.06 21.00
CA ALA A 2 -7.85 0.20 20.98
C ALA A 2 -6.42 -0.02 20.46
N LEU A 3 -5.94 0.86 19.58
CA LEU A 3 -4.55 0.87 19.10
C LEU A 3 -3.61 1.30 20.23
N SER A 4 -2.38 0.77 20.22
CA SER A 4 -1.28 1.31 21.01
C SER A 4 -0.68 2.54 20.32
N ALA A 5 0.05 3.36 21.07
CA ALA A 5 0.68 4.58 20.55
C ALA A 5 1.62 4.32 19.34
N ALA A 6 2.23 3.13 19.26
CA ALA A 6 3.07 2.75 18.13
C ALA A 6 2.26 2.41 16.87
N GLU A 7 1.05 1.87 17.04
CA GLU A 7 0.15 1.52 15.94
C GLU A 7 -0.63 2.75 15.48
N GLU A 8 -1.03 3.64 16.39
CA GLU A 8 -1.60 4.96 16.06
C GLU A 8 -0.61 5.82 15.26
N ALA A 9 0.70 5.75 15.56
CA ALA A 9 1.71 6.50 14.83
C ALA A 9 1.85 6.08 13.36
N LYS A 10 1.38 4.88 12.99
CA LYS A 10 1.35 4.43 11.59
C LYS A 10 0.19 5.04 10.82
N VAL A 11 -0.89 5.44 11.49
CA VAL A 11 -2.11 5.96 10.86
C VAL A 11 -2.02 7.48 10.79
N SER A 12 -2.23 8.06 9.61
CA SER A 12 -2.26 9.52 9.47
C SER A 12 -3.33 10.17 10.35
N SER A 13 -3.02 11.34 10.89
CA SER A 13 -3.90 12.08 11.80
C SER A 13 -5.28 12.39 11.19
N ASP A 14 -5.32 12.66 9.89
CA ASP A 14 -6.57 12.95 9.17
C ASP A 14 -7.50 11.72 9.11
N LEU A 15 -6.91 10.53 8.98
CA LEU A 15 -7.62 9.26 9.03
C LEU A 15 -8.16 8.98 10.44
N LEU A 16 -7.32 9.19 11.46
CA LEU A 16 -7.73 9.03 12.86
C LEU A 16 -8.88 9.98 13.20
N GLN A 17 -8.81 11.24 12.75
CA GLN A 17 -9.85 12.22 12.98
C GLN A 17 -11.17 11.86 12.27
N THR A 18 -11.07 11.36 11.03
CA THR A 18 -12.24 10.91 10.26
C THR A 18 -12.91 9.69 10.91
N ALA A 19 -12.13 8.68 11.28
CA ALA A 19 -12.63 7.48 11.95
C ALA A 19 -13.20 7.75 13.36
N GLN A 20 -12.70 8.77 14.07
CA GLN A 20 -13.26 9.21 15.36
C GLN A 20 -14.54 10.02 15.21
N SER A 21 -14.69 10.75 14.10
CA SER A 21 -15.87 11.60 13.86
C SER A 21 -17.07 10.79 13.39
N ASP A 22 -16.83 9.69 12.66
CA ASP A 22 -17.86 8.79 12.17
C ASP A 22 -17.34 7.34 12.16
N ALA A 23 -17.91 6.51 13.03
CA ALA A 23 -17.50 5.12 13.20
C ALA A 23 -17.90 4.22 12.02
N ASP A 24 -18.94 4.61 11.26
CA ASP A 24 -19.45 3.89 10.08
C ASP A 24 -18.90 4.46 8.76
N ALA A 25 -18.01 5.46 8.83
CA ALA A 25 -17.40 6.03 7.63
C ALA A 25 -16.48 5.02 6.95
N ARG A 26 -16.68 4.87 5.64
CA ARG A 26 -15.79 4.13 4.75
C ARG A 26 -14.81 5.08 4.11
N VAL A 27 -13.52 4.76 4.18
CA VAL A 27 -12.43 5.60 3.70
C VAL A 27 -11.52 4.82 2.77
N ASP A 28 -11.10 5.47 1.68
CA ASP A 28 -10.06 4.91 0.83
C ASP A 28 -8.71 5.12 1.53
N VAL A 29 -7.92 4.05 1.62
CA VAL A 29 -6.62 4.07 2.31
C VAL A 29 -5.53 3.45 1.46
N LEU A 30 -4.32 4.00 1.60
CA LEU A 30 -3.09 3.47 1.06
C LEU A 30 -2.24 2.95 2.22
N VAL A 31 -2.00 1.64 2.23
CA VAL A 31 -1.16 0.96 3.21
C VAL A 31 0.23 0.80 2.62
N GLN A 32 1.21 1.48 3.20
CA GLN A 32 2.62 1.36 2.82
C GLN A 32 3.32 0.34 3.71
N LEU A 33 4.00 -0.60 3.08
CA LEU A 33 4.77 -1.65 3.74
C LEU A 33 6.25 -1.30 3.73
N ALA A 34 7.03 -2.03 4.52
CA ALA A 34 8.47 -1.84 4.67
C ALA A 34 9.18 -1.60 3.33
N SER A 35 10.03 -0.57 3.30
CA SER A 35 10.71 -0.14 2.07
C SER A 35 11.50 -1.27 1.39
N PRO A 36 11.39 -1.43 0.06
CA PRO A 36 12.14 -2.42 -0.71
C PRO A 36 13.66 -2.16 -0.77
N SER A 37 14.16 -1.11 -0.11
CA SER A 37 15.59 -0.80 0.01
C SER A 37 16.42 -2.00 0.49
N GLN A 38 15.89 -2.81 1.40
CA GLN A 38 16.55 -4.04 1.87
C GLN A 38 16.57 -5.13 0.78
N ALA A 39 15.51 -5.26 0.00
CA ALA A 39 15.45 -6.20 -1.12
C ALA A 39 16.46 -5.86 -2.23
N LEU A 40 16.73 -4.56 -2.43
CA LEU A 40 17.76 -4.09 -3.36
C LEU A 40 19.18 -4.45 -2.92
N GLN A 41 19.44 -4.53 -1.61
CA GLN A 41 20.75 -4.93 -1.07
C GLN A 41 21.02 -6.43 -1.22
N ASP A 42 19.98 -7.26 -1.16
CA ASP A 42 20.08 -8.71 -1.38
C ASP A 42 20.00 -9.09 -2.89
N SER A 43 19.52 -8.17 -3.72
CA SER A 43 19.35 -8.34 -5.16
C SER A 43 20.64 -8.08 -5.94
N CYS A 44 21.13 -9.13 -6.61
CA CYS A 44 22.09 -9.06 -7.72
C CYS A 44 23.47 -8.38 -7.46
N ASP A 45 23.79 -7.99 -6.22
CA ASP A 45 25.15 -7.63 -5.81
C ASP A 45 25.77 -8.74 -4.95
N ARG A 46 26.40 -9.71 -5.62
CA ARG A 46 27.58 -10.38 -5.02
C ARG A 46 28.52 -11.11 -5.97
N SER A 47 28.13 -11.52 -7.19
CA SER A 47 29.08 -12.29 -8.03
C SER A 47 28.83 -12.32 -9.55
N ALA A 48 27.75 -11.74 -10.08
CA ALA A 48 27.37 -11.89 -11.51
C ALA A 48 27.38 -10.58 -12.33
N SER A 49 27.68 -9.44 -11.70
CA SER A 49 27.49 -8.10 -12.29
C SER A 49 28.49 -7.72 -13.39
N ALA A 50 29.56 -8.48 -13.59
CA ALA A 50 30.54 -8.24 -14.65
C ALA A 50 30.12 -8.80 -16.03
N THR A 51 29.08 -9.64 -16.11
CA THR A 51 28.69 -10.38 -17.33
C THR A 51 27.26 -10.13 -17.81
N LEU A 52 26.44 -9.40 -17.04
CA LEU A 52 25.04 -9.13 -17.38
C LEU A 52 24.89 -7.81 -18.15
N ASP A 53 24.16 -7.86 -19.26
CA ASP A 53 23.76 -6.66 -20.01
C ASP A 53 22.83 -5.77 -19.15
N HIS A 54 22.76 -4.48 -19.47
CA HIS A 54 21.92 -3.51 -18.76
C HIS A 54 20.46 -3.98 -18.64
N GLY A 55 19.89 -4.57 -19.70
CA GLY A 55 18.52 -5.08 -19.68
C GLY A 55 18.33 -6.23 -18.68
N GLN A 56 19.31 -7.14 -18.60
CA GLN A 56 19.24 -8.29 -17.71
C GLN A 56 19.37 -7.90 -16.23
N ARG A 57 20.16 -6.86 -15.93
CA ARG A 57 20.24 -6.31 -14.57
C ARG A 57 18.93 -5.66 -14.15
N ALA A 58 18.32 -4.86 -15.03
CA ALA A 58 17.02 -4.24 -14.76
C ALA A 58 15.93 -5.30 -14.51
N SER A 59 15.91 -6.39 -15.31
CA SER A 59 14.98 -7.50 -15.10
C SER A 59 15.23 -8.27 -13.81
N CYS A 60 16.49 -8.50 -13.41
CA CYS A 60 16.81 -9.12 -12.11
C CYS A 60 16.25 -8.28 -10.95
N VAL A 61 16.56 -6.98 -10.95
CA VAL A 61 16.12 -6.07 -9.90
C VAL A 61 14.59 -6.02 -9.84
N ALA A 62 13.91 -5.91 -10.98
CA ALA A 62 12.45 -5.91 -11.02
C ALA A 62 11.86 -7.20 -10.43
N ALA A 63 12.41 -8.37 -10.78
CA ALA A 63 11.95 -9.66 -10.25
C ALA A 63 12.18 -9.78 -8.73
N SER A 64 13.33 -9.32 -8.23
CA SER A 64 13.63 -9.30 -6.79
C SER A 64 12.70 -8.36 -6.03
N LEU A 65 12.44 -7.17 -6.57
CA LEU A 65 11.48 -6.21 -5.99
C LEU A 65 10.06 -6.76 -5.96
N GLN A 66 9.62 -7.40 -7.05
CA GLN A 66 8.31 -8.02 -7.13
C GLN A 66 8.17 -9.14 -6.08
N ASN A 67 9.13 -10.06 -6.00
CA ASN A 67 9.09 -11.16 -5.04
C ASN A 67 9.11 -10.67 -3.59
N PHE A 68 9.93 -9.66 -3.27
CA PHE A 68 9.93 -9.04 -1.95
C PHE A 68 8.57 -8.42 -1.61
N SER A 69 7.96 -7.74 -2.57
CA SER A 69 6.64 -7.13 -2.37
C SER A 69 5.57 -8.18 -2.17
N GLU A 70 5.57 -9.26 -2.95
CA GLU A 70 4.64 -10.39 -2.78
C GLU A 70 4.76 -11.02 -1.38
N GLN A 71 5.98 -11.22 -0.88
CA GLN A 71 6.21 -11.78 0.46
C GLN A 71 5.77 -10.83 1.57
N THR A 72 6.08 -9.53 1.46
CA THR A 72 5.74 -8.54 2.49
C THR A 72 4.27 -8.14 2.46
N GLN A 73 3.59 -8.27 1.32
CA GLN A 73 2.15 -8.03 1.15
C GLN A 73 1.29 -9.22 1.57
N GLN A 74 1.87 -10.42 1.70
CA GLN A 74 1.13 -11.63 2.03
C GLN A 74 0.31 -11.53 3.33
N PRO A 75 0.82 -10.98 4.45
CA PRO A 75 0.03 -10.81 5.67
C PRO A 75 -1.15 -9.85 5.49
N VAL A 76 -0.98 -8.79 4.69
CA VAL A 76 -2.07 -7.85 4.37
C VAL A 76 -3.13 -8.55 3.55
N LYS A 77 -2.73 -9.36 2.56
CA LYS A 77 -3.64 -10.15 1.74
C LYS A 77 -4.46 -11.11 2.59
N GLU A 78 -3.83 -11.87 3.48
CA GLU A 78 -4.52 -12.79 4.38
C GLU A 78 -5.51 -12.08 5.31
N LEU A 79 -5.17 -10.87 5.78
CA LEU A 79 -6.05 -10.06 6.61
C LEU A 79 -7.26 -9.54 5.81
N LEU A 80 -7.04 -9.09 4.57
CA LEU A 80 -8.10 -8.64 3.67
C LEU A 80 -9.02 -9.79 3.24
N ASP A 81 -8.49 -11.01 3.07
CA ASP A 81 -9.31 -12.19 2.78
C ASP A 81 -10.20 -12.56 3.98
N GLN A 82 -9.73 -12.34 5.21
CA GLN A 82 -10.50 -12.60 6.44
C GLN A 82 -11.59 -11.56 6.73
N HIS A 83 -11.47 -10.36 6.19
CA HIS A 83 -12.37 -9.22 6.45
C HIS A 83 -12.95 -8.64 5.15
N SER A 84 -13.28 -9.51 4.20
CA SER A 84 -13.79 -9.14 2.87
C SER A 84 -15.03 -8.24 2.87
N GLU A 85 -15.77 -8.21 3.97
CA GLU A 85 -16.96 -7.40 4.22
C GLU A 85 -16.64 -5.96 4.67
N LEU A 86 -15.40 -5.70 5.11
CA LEU A 86 -14.97 -4.43 5.68
C LEU A 86 -14.31 -3.47 4.66
N TYR A 87 -14.36 -3.80 3.36
CA TYR A 87 -13.89 -2.94 2.27
C TYR A 87 -14.59 -3.30 0.95
N ASP A 88 -14.46 -2.45 -0.07
CA ASP A 88 -15.09 -2.65 -1.38
C ASP A 88 -14.17 -3.34 -2.39
N SER A 89 -12.90 -2.94 -2.42
CA SER A 89 -11.87 -3.54 -3.28
C SER A 89 -10.46 -3.23 -2.79
N SER A 90 -9.48 -4.04 -3.20
CA SER A 90 -8.08 -3.82 -2.89
C SER A 90 -7.20 -3.95 -4.14
N THR A 91 -6.08 -3.24 -4.18
CA THR A 91 -5.10 -3.26 -5.26
C THR A 91 -3.69 -3.32 -4.68
N PHE A 92 -2.94 -4.34 -5.07
CA PHE A 92 -1.57 -4.57 -4.63
C PHE A 92 -0.58 -3.91 -5.60
N LEU A 93 0.19 -2.94 -5.10
CA LEU A 93 1.13 -2.12 -5.85
C LEU A 93 2.55 -2.56 -5.52
N TRP A 94 3.07 -3.53 -6.28
CA TRP A 94 4.39 -4.12 -6.03
C TRP A 94 5.55 -3.11 -6.17
N ILE A 95 5.43 -2.09 -7.03
CA ILE A 95 6.52 -1.13 -7.25
C ILE A 95 6.79 -0.28 -6.00
N SER A 96 5.72 0.21 -5.36
CA SER A 96 5.80 1.06 -4.17
C SER A 96 5.75 0.25 -2.86
N ASN A 97 5.67 -1.08 -2.97
CA ASN A 97 5.34 -1.98 -1.89
C ASN A 97 4.14 -1.49 -1.06
N SER A 98 3.01 -1.22 -1.72
CA SER A 98 1.82 -0.66 -1.08
C SER A 98 0.57 -1.43 -1.45
N VAL A 99 -0.48 -1.30 -0.62
CA VAL A 99 -1.80 -1.87 -0.87
C VAL A 99 -2.82 -0.74 -0.77
N ALA A 100 -3.49 -0.44 -1.87
CA ALA A 100 -4.63 0.47 -1.87
C ALA A 100 -5.89 -0.32 -1.50
N VAL A 101 -6.66 0.17 -0.54
CA VAL A 101 -7.91 -0.44 -0.08
C VAL A 101 -9.01 0.60 -0.16
N LYS A 102 -10.05 0.32 -0.95
CA LYS A 102 -11.18 1.22 -1.14
C LYS A 102 -12.31 0.92 -0.18
N GLY A 103 -12.93 1.97 0.34
CA GLY A 103 -14.08 1.89 1.24
C GLY A 103 -13.78 1.11 2.53
N ALA A 104 -12.57 1.20 3.06
CA ALA A 104 -12.16 0.51 4.28
C ALA A 104 -12.92 1.06 5.48
N HIS A 105 -13.44 0.15 6.31
CA HIS A 105 -13.99 0.49 7.62
C HIS A 105 -12.91 0.79 8.65
N SER A 106 -13.25 1.57 9.66
CA SER A 106 -12.38 1.90 10.79
C SER A 106 -11.80 0.66 11.49
N GLU A 107 -12.58 -0.42 11.59
CA GLU A 107 -12.14 -1.72 12.13
C GLU A 107 -11.03 -2.35 11.28
N LEU A 108 -11.15 -2.29 9.94
CA LEU A 108 -10.11 -2.80 9.05
C LEU A 108 -8.82 -1.97 9.12
N VAL A 109 -8.94 -0.64 9.18
CA VAL A 109 -7.79 0.26 9.37
C VAL A 109 -7.05 -0.07 10.67
N THR A 110 -7.80 -0.33 11.73
CA THR A 110 -7.25 -0.74 13.03
C THR A 110 -6.50 -2.07 12.92
N ALA A 111 -7.09 -3.07 12.26
CA ALA A 111 -6.48 -4.37 12.07
C ALA A 111 -5.19 -4.30 11.21
N LEU A 112 -5.19 -3.47 10.16
CA LEU A 112 -4.03 -3.22 9.32
C LEU A 112 -2.87 -2.58 10.10
N ALA A 113 -3.15 -1.64 11.00
CA ALA A 113 -2.13 -0.96 11.79
C ALA A 113 -1.36 -1.91 12.75
N GLN A 114 -2.01 -2.99 13.18
CA GLN A 114 -1.43 -4.03 14.04
C GLN A 114 -0.41 -4.91 13.31
N LEU A 115 -0.40 -4.91 11.97
CA LEU A 115 0.57 -5.68 11.21
C LEU A 115 1.96 -5.07 11.34
N GLU A 116 2.95 -5.88 11.71
CA GLU A 116 4.35 -5.45 11.85
C GLU A 116 4.93 -4.94 10.52
N ALA A 117 4.51 -5.56 9.41
CA ALA A 117 4.97 -5.19 8.06
C ALA A 117 4.48 -3.80 7.60
N VAL A 118 3.42 -3.27 8.22
CA VAL A 118 2.84 -1.97 7.88
C VAL A 118 3.65 -0.85 8.51
N GLU A 119 4.18 0.01 7.65
CA GLU A 119 4.97 1.18 8.02
C GLU A 119 4.07 2.41 8.16
N LYS A 120 3.10 2.57 7.24
CA LYS A 120 2.24 3.74 7.19
C LYS A 120 0.86 3.40 6.61
N ILE A 121 -0.19 4.07 7.10
CA ILE A 121 -1.55 4.02 6.55
C ILE A 121 -2.01 5.46 6.36
N GLU A 122 -2.27 5.82 5.12
CA GLU A 122 -2.74 7.16 4.75
C GLU A 122 -4.07 7.09 4.03
N MET A 123 -4.80 8.20 4.04
CA MET A 123 -6.00 8.32 3.22
C MET A 123 -5.56 8.35 1.76
N ASP A 124 -6.11 7.47 0.92
CA ASP A 124 -5.85 7.48 -0.51
C ASP A 124 -6.59 8.68 -1.10
N GLN A 125 -5.91 9.83 -1.12
CA GLN A 125 -6.36 10.99 -1.85
C GLN A 125 -6.14 10.71 -3.32
N VAL A 126 -7.06 9.96 -3.92
CA VAL A 126 -7.18 9.93 -5.38
C VAL A 126 -7.39 11.38 -5.78
N VAL A 127 -6.35 12.00 -6.35
CA VAL A 127 -6.48 13.30 -7.00
C VAL A 127 -7.53 13.08 -8.08
N ALA A 128 -8.76 13.52 -7.80
CA ALA A 128 -9.80 13.59 -8.79
C ALA A 128 -9.32 14.62 -9.81
N PHE A 129 -8.71 14.15 -10.89
CA PHE A 129 -8.47 15.00 -12.04
C PHE A 129 -9.86 15.48 -12.47
N PRO A 130 -10.11 16.81 -12.48
CA PRO A 130 -11.37 17.32 -12.99
C PRO A 130 -11.53 16.77 -14.40
N THR A 131 -12.54 15.92 -14.57
CA THR A 131 -12.95 15.45 -15.88
C THR A 131 -13.66 16.64 -16.50
N ASP A 132 -12.89 17.56 -17.08
CA ASP A 132 -13.40 18.65 -17.90
C ASP A 132 -13.98 18.02 -19.18
N GLU A 133 -15.18 17.44 -19.06
CA GLU A 133 -15.95 16.84 -20.16
C GLU A 133 -16.63 17.92 -21.00
N ASN A 134 -16.05 19.12 -21.14
CA ASN A 134 -16.69 20.23 -21.85
C ASN A 134 -15.74 21.19 -22.59
N VAL A 135 -14.60 20.70 -23.09
CA VAL A 135 -13.70 21.51 -23.94
C VAL A 135 -13.47 20.84 -25.29
N PHE A 136 -14.51 20.48 -26.05
CA PHE A 136 -14.42 20.34 -27.52
C PHE A 136 -15.80 20.51 -28.16
N THR A 137 -16.36 21.72 -28.06
CA THR A 137 -17.27 22.25 -29.10
C THR A 137 -16.69 23.56 -29.62
N ALA A 138 -15.91 23.45 -30.69
CA ALA A 138 -15.68 24.52 -31.65
C ALA A 138 -16.08 23.92 -33.00
N GLY A 139 -17.03 24.48 -33.76
CA GLY A 139 -17.24 25.90 -34.01
C GLY A 139 -16.76 26.16 -35.41
#